data_AF-A0A4S4H810-F1
#
_entry.id   AF-A0A4S4H810-F1
#
_cell.length_a   1.000
_cell.length_b   1.000
_cell.length_c   1.000
_cell.angle_alpha   90.00
_cell.angle_beta   90.00
_cell.angle_gamma   90.00
#
_symmetry.space_group_name_H-M   'P 1'
#
loop_
_entity.id
_entity.type
_entity.pdbx_description
1 polymer ?
#
loop_
_entity_poly.entity_id
_entity_poly.type
_entity_poly.pdbx_seq_one_letter_code
_entity_poly.pdbx_strand_id
1 'polypeptide(L)' 'MNDITDFFHTLLSQYGSIDIANSEFKKLLAEDDNLADEYREWCASVGSSEKMGFLDFCDELLDNQQSIYDTLNDFDE' A
#
# COMPACT_ATOMS: atom_id res chain seq x y z
N MET A 1 -14.92 10.63 2.91
CA MET A 1 -13.68 10.38 3.66
C MET A 1 -12.96 9.36 2.82
N ASN A 2 -11.91 9.79 2.12
CA ASN A 2 -11.05 8.87 1.39
C ASN A 2 -9.99 8.44 2.39
N ASP A 3 -10.16 7.25 2.96
CA ASP A 3 -9.15 6.66 3.81
C ASP A 3 -7.95 6.28 2.94
N ILE A 4 -6.72 6.53 3.40
CA ILE A 4 -5.50 6.25 2.63
C ILE A 4 -5.40 4.76 2.19
N THR A 5 -6.12 3.87 2.86
CA THR A 5 -6.27 2.47 2.45
C THR A 5 -6.96 2.31 1.10
N ASP A 6 -7.96 3.13 0.76
CA ASP A 6 -8.60 3.14 -0.56
C ASP A 6 -7.61 3.53 -1.66
N PHE A 7 -6.70 4.45 -1.34
CA PHE A 7 -5.60 4.82 -2.22
C PHE A 7 -4.64 3.64 -2.43
N PHE A 8 -4.32 2.87 -1.40
CA PHE A 8 -3.52 1.65 -1.53
C PHE A 8 -4.18 0.63 -2.44
N HIS A 9 -5.48 0.38 -2.27
CA HIS A 9 -6.24 -0.51 -3.16
C HIS A 9 -6.17 -0.05 -4.62
N THR A 10 -6.31 1.26 -4.86
CA THR A 10 -6.21 1.85 -6.20
C THR A 10 -4.82 1.65 -6.79
N LEU A 11 -3.76 1.90 -6.02
CA LEU A 11 -2.37 1.64 -6.41
C LEU A 11 -2.15 0.17 -6.76
N LEU A 12 -2.56 -0.76 -5.90
CA LEU A 12 -2.40 -2.19 -6.12
C LEU A 12 -3.17 -2.67 -7.36
N SER A 13 -4.39 -2.17 -7.55
CA SER A 13 -5.20 -2.47 -8.73
C SER A 13 -4.63 -1.86 -10.01
N GLN A 14 -3.96 -0.71 -9.93
CA GLN A 14 -3.39 -0.03 -11.09
C GLN A 14 -2.09 -0.67 -11.55
N TYR A 15 -1.21 -1.00 -10.61
CA TYR A 15 0.14 -1.48 -10.93
C TYR A 15 0.22 -3.01 -11.02
N GLY A 16 -0.67 -3.76 -10.36
CA GLY A 16 -0.67 -5.21 -10.47
C GLY A 16 0.54 -5.89 -9.79
N SER A 17 1.36 -5.15 -9.03
CA SER A 17 2.48 -5.69 -8.27
C SER A 17 2.76 -4.83 -7.04
N ILE A 18 2.94 -5.47 -5.89
CA ILE A 18 3.20 -4.78 -4.61
C ILE A 18 4.51 -3.99 -4.67
N ASP A 19 5.55 -4.55 -5.28
CA ASP A 19 6.87 -3.93 -5.36
C ASP A 19 6.86 -2.64 -6.21
N ILE A 20 6.14 -2.69 -7.34
CA ILE A 20 5.92 -1.54 -8.23
C ILE A 20 5.05 -0.49 -7.51
N ALA A 21 3.94 -0.91 -6.92
CA ALA A 21 3.04 -0.02 -6.18
C ALA A 21 3.76 0.67 -5.01
N ASN A 22 4.58 -0.05 -4.24
CA ASN A 22 5.36 0.52 -3.15
C ASN A 22 6.39 1.55 -3.64
N SER A 23 7.04 1.29 -4.77
CA SER A 23 8.00 2.22 -5.37
C SER A 23 7.31 3.50 -5.84
N GLU A 24 6.17 3.38 -6.50
CA GLU A 24 5.37 4.51 -6.98
C GLU A 24 4.74 5.29 -5.83
N PHE A 25 4.23 4.59 -4.81
CA PHE A 25 3.72 5.19 -3.59
C PHE A 25 4.78 6.05 -2.89
N LYS A 26 6.02 5.57 -2.79
CA LYS A 26 7.14 6.35 -2.22
C LYS A 26 7.47 7.61 -3.03
N LYS A 27 7.32 7.58 -4.36
CA LYS A 27 7.49 8.78 -5.19
C LYS A 27 6.38 9.78 -4.88
N LEU A 28 5.13 9.31 -4.85
CA LEU A 28 3.97 10.13 -4.51
C LEU A 28 4.09 10.76 -3.12
N LEU A 29 4.58 10.02 -2.11
CA LEU A 29 4.86 10.57 -0.78
C LEU A 29 5.95 11.65 -0.79
N ALA A 30 6.93 11.53 -1.69
CA ALA A 30 8.00 12.54 -1.82
C ALA A 30 7.54 13.77 -2.62
N GLU A 31 6.54 13.62 -3.48
CA GLU A 31 5.98 14.68 -4.32
C GLU A 31 4.81 15.41 -3.64
N ASP A 32 4.06 14.71 -2.77
CA ASP A 32 2.86 15.21 -2.11
C ASP A 32 2.99 15.10 -0.58
N ASP A 33 3.31 16.25 0.05
CA ASP A 33 3.51 16.35 1.49
C ASP A 33 2.21 16.10 2.28
N ASN A 34 1.04 16.36 1.68
CA ASN A 34 -0.24 16.09 2.31
C ASN A 34 -0.51 14.59 2.40
N LEU A 35 -0.24 13.85 1.31
CA LEU A 35 -0.30 12.40 1.31
C LEU A 35 0.70 11.79 2.32
N ALA A 36 1.88 12.40 2.47
CA ALA A 36 2.86 11.97 3.45
C ALA A 36 2.38 12.12 4.89
N ASP A 37 1.71 13.23 5.20
CA ASP A 37 1.11 13.47 6.53
C ASP A 37 -0.03 12.47 6.80
N GLU A 38 -0.95 12.29 5.85
CA GLU A 38 -2.04 11.30 5.96
C GLU A 38 -1.51 9.88 6.18
N TYR A 39 -0.44 9.50 5.46
CA TYR A 39 0.20 8.19 5.62
C TYR A 39 0.81 8.01 7.00
N ARG A 40 1.42 9.06 7.53
CA ARG A 40 2.02 9.06 8.85
C ARG A 40 0.97 8.94 9.96
N GLU A 41 -0.14 9.67 9.83
CA GLU A 41 -1.28 9.56 10.74
C GLU A 41 -1.89 8.16 10.71
N TRP A 42 -2.08 7.60 9.50
CA TRP A 42 -2.57 6.24 9.35
C TRP A 42 -1.62 5.21 9.98
N CYS A 43 -0.31 5.30 9.71
CA CYS A 43 0.70 4.44 10.32
C CYS A 43 0.63 4.49 11.86
N ALA A 44 0.51 5.69 12.43
CA ALA A 44 0.37 5.87 13.87
C ALA A 44 -0.94 5.27 14.43
N SER A 45 -2.02 5.34 13.66
CA SER A 45 -3.34 4.79 14.02
C SER A 45 -3.36 3.26 14.03
N VAL A 46 -2.75 2.62 13.03
CA VAL A 46 -2.66 1.15 12.94
C VAL A 46 -1.51 0.56 13.76
N GLY A 47 -0.60 1.40 14.25
CA GLY A 47 0.59 0.97 14.99
C GLY A 47 1.71 0.41 14.10
N SER A 48 1.68 0.74 12.80
CA SER A 48 2.68 0.31 11.83
C SER A 48 3.72 1.42 11.59
N SER A 49 4.84 1.06 10.98
CA SER A 49 5.94 2.00 10.71
C SER A 49 5.83 2.57 9.31
N GLU A 50 6.12 3.85 9.08
CA GLU A 50 6.08 4.47 7.73
C GLU A 50 6.91 3.71 6.67
N LYS A 51 7.94 2.96 7.07
CA LYS A 51 8.72 2.12 6.16
C LYS A 51 8.04 0.83 5.73
N MET A 52 7.19 0.28 6.58
CA MET A 52 6.57 -1.04 6.42
C MET A 52 5.05 -0.96 6.29
N GLY A 53 4.40 0.14 6.64
CA GLY A 53 2.95 0.25 6.74
C GLY A 53 2.23 -0.10 5.44
N PHE A 54 2.73 0.34 4.29
CA PHE A 54 2.17 -0.08 3.00
C PHE A 54 2.33 -1.60 2.76
N LEU A 55 3.47 -2.18 3.09
CA LEU A 55 3.73 -3.62 2.91
C LEU A 55 2.91 -4.47 3.89
N ASP A 56 2.83 -4.02 5.14
CA ASP A 56 2.05 -4.60 6.22
C ASP A 56 0.56 -4.61 5.86
N PHE A 57 0.05 -3.49 5.30
CA PHE A 57 -1.28 -3.44 4.72
C PHE A 57 -1.47 -4.43 3.56
N CYS A 58 -0.50 -4.53 2.65
CA CYS A 58 -0.59 -5.47 1.53
C CYS A 58 -0.59 -6.93 2.02
N ASP A 59 0.19 -7.25 3.06
CA ASP A 59 0.27 -8.58 3.67
C ASP A 59 -1.06 -8.93 4.35
N GLU A 60 -1.61 -8.03 5.17
CA GLU A 60 -2.93 -8.21 5.79
C GLU A 60 -4.05 -8.30 4.73
N LEU A 61 -3.93 -7.52 3.65
CA LEU A 61 -4.88 -7.53 2.54
C LEU A 61 -4.85 -8.87 1.78
N LEU A 62 -3.66 -9.41 1.50
CA LEU A 62 -3.48 -10.71 0.86
C LEU A 62 -3.98 -11.85 1.77
N ASP A 63 -3.73 -11.77 3.07
CA ASP A 63 -4.22 -12.74 4.05
C ASP A 63 -5.76 -12.72 4.15
N ASN A 64 -6.38 -11.53 4.17
CA ASN A 64 -7.83 -11.39 4.21
C ASN A 64 -8.54 -11.67 2.87
N GLN A 65 -7.92 -11.31 1.74
CA GLN A 65 -8.50 -11.41 0.39
C GLN A 65 -7.79 -12.50 -0.43
N GLN A 66 -7.89 -13.74 0.05
CA GLN A 66 -7.37 -15.00 -0.51
C GLN A 66 -7.62 -15.29 -2.02
N SER A 67 -8.14 -14.38 -2.85
CA SER A 67 -8.55 -14.72 -4.22
C SER A 67 -8.39 -13.65 -5.31
N ILE A 68 -8.21 -12.36 -5.00
CA ILE A 68 -8.17 -11.29 -6.04
C ILE A 68 -6.73 -10.87 -6.34
N TYR A 69 -5.88 -10.88 -5.32
CA TYR A 69 -4.50 -10.41 -5.39
C TYR A 69 -3.46 -11.54 -5.35
N ASP A 70 -3.91 -12.80 -5.34
CA ASP A 70 -3.07 -14.00 -5.44
C ASP A 70 -2.13 -13.95 -6.67
N THR A 71 -2.59 -13.32 -7.77
CA THR A 71 -1.82 -13.11 -9.01
C THR A 71 -0.78 -11.98 -8.92
N LEU A 72 -0.80 -11.12 -7.89
CA LEU A 72 0.20 -10.04 -7.76
C LEU A 72 1.57 -10.57 -7.31
N ASN A 73 1.59 -11.77 -6.70
CA ASN A 73 2.79 -12.40 -6.16
C ASN A 73 3.43 -13.42 -7.13
N ASP A 74 2.84 -13.62 -8.31
CA ASP A 74 3.32 -14.57 -9.34
C ASP A 74 4.53 -14.00 -10.14
N PHE A 75 5.51 -13.45 -9.43
CA PHE A 75 6.82 -13.08 -9.97
C PHE A 75 7.92 -13.81 -9.20
N ASP A 76 7.97 -15.13 -9.35
CA ASP A 76 9.21 -15.90 -9.22
C ASP A 76 9.11 -17.20 -10.05
N GLU A 77 9.52 -17.14 -11.33
CA GLU A 77 10.20 -18.23 -12.04
C GLU A 77 11.31 -17.67 -12.95
#